data_AF-A0A1S8CFM6-F1
#
_entry.id   AF-A0A1S8CFM6-F1
#
_cell.length_a   1.000
_cell.length_b   1.000
_cell.length_c   1.000
_cell.angle_alpha   90.00
_cell.angle_beta   90.00
_cell.angle_gamma   90.00
#
_symmetry.space_group_name_H-M   'P 1'
#
loop_
_entity.id
_entity.type
_entity.pdbx_description
1 polymer ?
#
loop_
_entity_poly.entity_id
_entity_poly.type
_entity_poly.pdbx_seq_one_letter_code
_entity_poly.pdbx_strand_id
1 'polypeptide(L)'
;MSITGIEKLEFGVEDLPTCEKFMQDFGLQPMLQHWGEPRREFTTLSGASVVLHPKNSEVLPAAFEAGSTLRRMTWGVDSPAALAALQPRLEKMPGFRQVGEELECCDPNGMTLRFGVTALREVELPVTPINQWGDVRRIDQPSPVYAKAEPVNIGHVVFFVEDLAATEKFYCEHLGFQVSDRYIDRAVFLRTQVRGGHHNLFLLKLPNRPRGLNHVAFTVRDIHEVIGGGIAMNKENWSTFIGPGRHPISSAYFWYVNSPTGGAFEYYTNDDYLTENWQPRELEHSLVSFTEWAVEGGIDHDTRRQHKKTGAA
;
A
#
# COMPACT_ATOMS: atom_id res chain seq x y z
N MET A 1 -14.38 15.49 0.62
CA MET A 1 -13.16 16.03 1.24
C MET A 1 -12.02 15.86 0.25
N SER A 2 -10.97 16.66 0.40
CA SER A 2 -9.99 16.95 -0.65
C SER A 2 -8.71 16.12 -0.60
N ILE A 3 -8.57 15.21 0.38
CA ILE A 3 -7.46 14.27 0.41
C ILE A 3 -7.64 13.27 -0.74
N THR A 4 -6.64 13.17 -1.61
CA THR A 4 -6.71 12.40 -2.85
C THR A 4 -6.14 11.00 -2.72
N GLY A 5 -5.16 10.80 -1.83
CA GLY A 5 -4.49 9.52 -1.67
C GLY A 5 -3.10 9.66 -1.03
N ILE A 6 -2.32 8.60 -1.09
CA ILE A 6 -0.98 8.53 -0.51
C ILE A 6 0.01 9.14 -1.50
N GLU A 7 0.66 10.23 -1.10
CA GLU A 7 1.64 10.94 -1.92
C GLU A 7 3.04 10.31 -1.78
N LYS A 8 3.44 10.06 -0.53
CA LYS A 8 4.84 9.75 -0.19
C LYS A 8 4.97 9.04 1.14
N LEU A 9 5.86 8.06 1.20
CA LEU A 9 6.20 7.28 2.39
C LEU A 9 7.70 7.41 2.70
N GLU A 10 8.05 7.84 3.90
CA GLU A 10 9.45 7.99 4.31
C GLU A 10 9.80 6.95 5.38
N PHE A 11 10.75 6.06 5.05
CA PHE A 11 11.21 4.98 5.90
C PHE A 11 12.57 5.30 6.52
N GLY A 12 12.73 4.92 7.79
CA GLY A 12 14.05 4.84 8.43
C GLY A 12 14.48 3.39 8.50
N VAL A 13 15.61 3.03 7.87
CA VAL A 13 16.03 1.64 7.68
C VAL A 13 17.44 1.35 8.20
N GLU A 14 17.66 0.10 8.61
CA GLU A 14 18.94 -0.38 9.17
C GLU A 14 19.96 -0.72 8.08
N ASP A 15 19.50 -1.25 6.94
CA ASP A 15 20.34 -1.63 5.80
C ASP A 15 19.82 -0.97 4.52
N LEU A 16 20.46 0.15 4.17
CA LEU A 16 20.08 0.95 3.01
C LEU A 16 20.32 0.23 1.67
N PRO A 17 21.51 -0.35 1.39
CA PRO A 17 21.72 -1.10 0.15
C PRO A 17 20.70 -2.21 -0.09
N THR A 18 20.35 -2.99 0.94
CA THR A 18 19.36 -4.05 0.82
C THR A 18 17.96 -3.50 0.52
N CYS A 19 17.57 -2.40 1.19
CA CYS A 19 16.29 -1.74 0.92
C CYS A 19 16.24 -1.10 -0.48
N GLU A 20 17.33 -0.50 -0.96
CA GLU A 20 17.41 0.06 -2.32
C GLU A 20 17.30 -1.02 -3.40
N LYS A 21 17.92 -2.20 -3.20
CA LYS A 21 17.75 -3.36 -4.09
C LYS A 21 16.29 -3.81 -4.08
N PHE A 22 15.70 -3.94 -2.89
CA PHE A 22 14.30 -4.34 -2.73
C PHE A 22 13.33 -3.44 -3.51
N MET A 23 13.48 -2.11 -3.41
CA MET A 23 12.60 -1.17 -4.14
C MET A 23 12.67 -1.36 -5.66
N GLN A 24 13.86 -1.59 -6.20
CA GLN A 24 14.07 -1.80 -7.63
C GLN A 24 13.52 -3.14 -8.10
N ASP A 25 13.78 -4.21 -7.35
CA ASP A 25 13.26 -5.55 -7.67
C ASP A 25 11.72 -5.57 -7.56
N PHE A 26 11.16 -4.82 -6.61
CA PHE A 26 9.72 -4.63 -6.45
C PHE A 26 9.07 -3.83 -7.59
N GLY A 27 9.89 -3.24 -8.47
CA GLY A 27 9.42 -2.55 -9.68
C GLY A 27 9.24 -1.03 -9.53
N LEU A 28 9.65 -0.43 -8.40
CA LEU A 28 9.65 1.03 -8.27
C LEU A 28 10.81 1.66 -9.05
N GLN A 29 10.58 2.85 -9.60
CA GLN A 29 11.54 3.54 -10.45
C GLN A 29 12.44 4.46 -9.62
N PRO A 30 13.78 4.27 -9.61
CA PRO A 30 14.68 5.15 -8.87
C PRO A 30 14.66 6.55 -9.49
N MET A 31 14.51 7.58 -8.66
CA MET A 31 14.59 8.96 -9.13
C MET A 31 16.05 9.38 -9.25
N LEU A 32 16.53 9.49 -10.50
CA LEU A 32 17.91 9.89 -10.79
C LEU A 32 18.11 11.40 -10.59
N GLN A 33 19.17 11.79 -9.88
CA GLN A 33 19.66 13.17 -9.94
C GLN A 33 20.48 13.39 -11.21
N HIS A 34 20.46 14.62 -11.72
CA HIS A 34 21.37 15.04 -12.79
C HIS A 34 22.83 15.24 -12.33
N TRP A 35 23.13 15.50 -11.04
CA TRP A 35 24.50 15.91 -10.62
C TRP A 35 24.93 15.59 -9.16
N GLY A 36 24.68 14.38 -8.64
CA GLY A 36 25.40 13.84 -7.47
C GLY A 36 24.57 13.66 -6.19
N GLU A 37 24.72 12.47 -5.58
CA GLU A 37 23.89 11.79 -4.57
C GLU A 37 22.60 11.15 -5.13
N PRO A 38 22.46 9.80 -5.07
CA PRO A 38 21.19 9.16 -5.36
C PRO A 38 20.17 9.65 -4.34
N ARG A 39 19.09 10.30 -4.82
CA ARG A 39 17.89 10.34 -3.99
C ARG A 39 17.49 8.89 -3.84
N ARG A 40 17.51 8.40 -2.60
CA ARG A 40 16.96 7.08 -2.25
C ARG A 40 15.44 7.12 -2.28
N GLU A 41 14.91 7.70 -3.35
CA GLU A 41 13.53 8.01 -3.63
C GLU A 41 13.14 7.20 -4.86
N PHE A 42 12.10 6.39 -4.69
CA PHE A 42 11.61 5.46 -5.68
C PHE A 42 10.15 5.77 -5.94
N THR A 43 9.75 5.78 -7.20
CA THR A 43 8.41 6.23 -7.61
C THR A 43 7.62 5.11 -8.28
N THR A 44 6.31 5.15 -8.07
CA THR A 44 5.33 4.42 -8.88
C THR A 44 5.08 5.19 -10.20
N LEU A 45 4.33 4.60 -11.13
CA LEU A 45 4.03 5.26 -12.41
C LEU A 45 3.27 6.59 -12.26
N SER A 46 2.41 6.68 -11.24
CA SER A 46 1.65 7.89 -10.87
C SER A 46 2.50 8.97 -10.21
N GLY A 47 3.73 8.65 -9.80
CA GLY A 47 4.63 9.56 -9.09
C GLY A 47 4.61 9.41 -7.57
N ALA A 48 3.72 8.58 -6.99
CA ALA A 48 3.72 8.35 -5.55
C ALA A 48 5.05 7.71 -5.15
N SER A 49 5.65 8.20 -4.06
CA SER A 49 7.07 7.92 -3.78
C SER A 49 7.32 7.22 -2.44
N VAL A 50 8.41 6.43 -2.42
CA VAL A 50 8.99 5.82 -1.24
C VAL A 50 10.40 6.37 -1.08
N VAL A 51 10.71 6.95 0.07
CA VAL A 51 12.02 7.53 0.37
C VAL A 51 12.68 6.76 1.52
N LEU A 52 13.93 6.37 1.34
CA LEU A 52 14.72 5.64 2.32
C LEU A 52 15.75 6.56 2.99
N HIS A 53 15.77 6.52 4.31
CA HIS A 53 16.75 7.21 5.14
C HIS A 53 17.44 6.22 6.07
N PRO A 54 18.69 6.49 6.50
CA PRO A 54 19.27 5.76 7.62
C PRO A 54 18.34 5.83 8.85
N LYS A 55 18.19 4.73 9.60
CA LYS A 55 17.31 4.65 10.79
C LYS A 55 17.49 5.82 11.77
N ASN A 56 18.73 6.28 11.94
CA ASN A 56 19.11 7.37 12.86
C ASN A 56 19.14 8.76 12.19
N SER A 57 18.54 8.92 11.01
CA SER A 57 18.51 10.21 10.32
C SER A 57 17.72 11.25 11.11
N GLU A 58 18.33 12.42 11.32
CA GLU A 58 17.72 13.55 12.05
C GLU A 58 16.55 14.21 11.30
N VAL A 59 16.41 13.95 9.99
CA VAL A 59 15.31 14.50 9.18
C VAL A 59 13.99 13.76 9.38
N LEU A 60 14.05 12.55 9.96
CA LEU A 60 12.89 11.71 10.21
C LEU A 60 12.28 12.05 11.57
N PRO A 61 10.94 12.02 11.70
CA PRO A 61 10.28 12.13 13.01
C PRO A 61 10.56 10.87 13.84
N ALA A 62 10.21 10.86 15.12
CA ALA A 62 10.40 9.69 15.98
C ALA A 62 9.75 8.42 15.40
N ALA A 63 10.36 7.26 15.65
CA ALA A 63 9.78 5.99 15.22
C ALA A 63 8.63 5.58 16.15
N PHE A 64 7.54 5.11 15.57
CA PHE A 64 6.38 4.58 16.32
C PHE A 64 6.53 3.09 16.68
N GLU A 65 7.55 2.41 16.14
CA GLU A 65 8.00 1.07 16.52
C GLU A 65 9.53 0.94 16.36
N ALA A 66 10.11 -0.16 16.85
CA ALA A 66 11.55 -0.43 16.76
C ALA A 66 11.96 -1.02 15.40
N GLY A 67 13.24 -0.85 15.02
CA GLY A 67 13.81 -1.44 13.80
C GLY A 67 13.66 -0.54 12.58
N SER A 68 13.77 -1.16 11.38
CA SER A 68 13.35 -0.52 10.13
C SER A 68 11.83 -0.34 10.13
N THR A 69 11.34 0.88 9.88
CA THR A 69 9.89 1.14 9.82
C THR A 69 9.56 2.43 9.06
N LEU A 70 8.28 2.60 8.72
CA LEU A 70 7.70 3.86 8.24
C LEU A 70 7.80 4.92 9.33
N ARG A 71 8.20 6.13 8.96
CA ARG A 71 8.40 7.24 9.91
C ARG A 71 7.47 8.40 9.60
N ARG A 72 7.18 8.64 8.33
CA ARG A 72 6.24 9.68 7.90
C ARG A 72 5.40 9.21 6.73
N MET A 73 4.11 9.48 6.79
CA MET A 73 3.16 9.26 5.70
C MET A 73 2.61 10.59 5.22
N THR A 74 2.74 10.88 3.92
CA THR A 74 2.21 12.10 3.31
C THR A 74 0.93 11.80 2.55
N TRP A 75 -0.14 12.49 2.91
CA TRP A 75 -1.40 12.53 2.18
C TRP A 75 -1.40 13.68 1.17
N GLY A 76 -1.77 13.38 -0.08
CA GLY A 76 -1.98 14.39 -1.10
C GLY A 76 -3.34 15.07 -0.92
N VAL A 77 -3.41 16.38 -1.20
CA VAL A 77 -4.67 17.12 -1.31
C VAL A 77 -4.80 17.79 -2.68
N ASP A 78 -6.04 17.96 -3.15
CA ASP A 78 -6.31 18.43 -4.53
C ASP A 78 -5.87 19.88 -4.82
N SER A 79 -5.68 20.72 -3.80
CA SER A 79 -5.43 22.15 -3.99
C SER A 79 -4.86 22.84 -2.74
N PRO A 80 -4.22 24.01 -2.89
CA PRO A 80 -3.81 24.82 -1.74
C PRO A 80 -4.98 25.25 -0.84
N ALA A 81 -6.15 25.51 -1.45
CA ALA A 81 -7.36 25.88 -0.71
C ALA A 81 -7.86 24.71 0.18
N ALA A 82 -7.80 23.49 -0.34
CA ALA A 82 -8.07 22.29 0.42
C ALA A 82 -7.11 22.09 1.60
N LEU A 83 -5.82 22.34 1.39
CA LEU A 83 -4.81 22.25 2.45
C LEU A 83 -5.09 23.26 3.57
N ALA A 84 -5.36 24.51 3.20
CA ALA A 84 -5.73 25.57 4.14
C ALA A 84 -7.01 25.23 4.93
N ALA A 85 -7.98 24.54 4.30
CA ALA A 85 -9.20 24.11 4.97
C ALA A 85 -8.98 23.00 6.02
N LEU A 86 -7.89 22.22 5.93
CA LEU A 86 -7.52 21.22 6.94
C LEU A 86 -6.85 21.86 8.16
N GLN A 87 -6.12 22.96 7.98
CA GLN A 87 -5.26 23.55 9.00
C GLN A 87 -5.95 23.78 10.36
N PRO A 88 -7.15 24.40 10.47
CA PRO A 88 -7.77 24.64 11.78
C PRO A 88 -8.10 23.36 12.57
N ARG A 89 -8.24 22.22 11.89
CA ARG A 89 -8.43 20.91 12.52
C ARG A 89 -7.09 20.33 12.97
N LEU A 90 -6.07 20.42 12.13
CA LEU A 90 -4.72 19.89 12.39
C LEU A 90 -3.99 20.67 13.49
N GLU A 91 -4.21 21.97 13.63
CA GLU A 91 -3.60 22.82 14.68
C GLU A 91 -3.88 22.32 16.11
N LYS A 92 -4.96 21.56 16.29
CA LYS A 92 -5.37 21.00 17.57
C LYS A 92 -4.76 19.62 17.84
N MET A 93 -4.11 19.03 16.84
CA MET A 93 -3.59 17.67 16.91
C MET A 93 -2.16 17.68 17.47
N PRO A 94 -1.74 16.62 18.20
CA PRO A 94 -0.37 16.50 18.69
C PRO A 94 0.64 16.60 17.56
N GLY A 95 1.81 17.16 17.85
CA GLY A 95 2.90 17.27 16.86
C GLY A 95 2.62 18.23 15.70
N PHE A 96 1.57 19.06 15.79
CA PHE A 96 1.26 20.02 14.73
C PHE A 96 2.43 20.96 14.46
N ARG A 97 2.78 21.09 13.18
CA ARG A 97 3.68 22.14 12.69
C ARG A 97 3.47 22.35 11.19
N GLN A 98 3.76 23.56 10.74
CA GLN A 98 3.86 23.87 9.33
C GLN A 98 5.31 23.72 8.87
N VAL A 99 5.53 23.00 7.77
CA VAL A 99 6.85 22.74 7.17
C VAL A 99 6.84 23.24 5.74
N GLY A 100 7.28 24.49 5.54
CA GLY A 100 7.10 25.18 4.27
C GLY A 100 5.61 25.36 3.95
N GLU A 101 5.17 24.79 2.84
CA GLU A 101 3.75 24.79 2.42
C GLU A 101 2.97 23.57 2.94
N GLU A 102 3.66 22.58 3.52
CA GLU A 102 3.04 21.35 4.02
C GLU A 102 2.63 21.50 5.49
N LEU A 103 1.62 20.72 5.90
CA LEU A 103 1.17 20.64 7.30
C LEU A 103 1.54 19.26 7.85
N GLU A 104 1.97 19.20 9.11
CA GLU A 104 2.21 17.93 9.82
C GLU A 104 1.40 17.85 11.09
N CYS A 105 1.07 16.63 11.50
CA CYS A 105 0.59 16.28 12.84
C CYS A 105 0.89 14.79 13.13
N CYS A 106 0.62 14.35 14.35
CA CYS A 106 0.65 12.93 14.72
C CYS A 106 -0.77 12.38 14.86
N ASP A 107 -1.00 11.18 14.34
CA ASP A 107 -2.23 10.44 14.64
C ASP A 107 -2.19 9.84 16.05
N PRO A 108 -3.31 9.34 16.59
CA PRO A 108 -3.35 8.70 17.91
C PRO A 108 -2.47 7.44 18.04
N ASN A 109 -2.15 6.79 16.93
CA ASN A 109 -1.25 5.64 16.90
C ASN A 109 0.23 6.08 16.99
N GLY A 110 0.52 7.37 16.83
CA GLY A 110 1.87 7.93 16.88
C GLY A 110 2.56 8.03 15.52
N MET A 111 1.86 7.74 14.42
CA MET A 111 2.37 7.96 13.06
C MET A 111 2.39 9.46 12.77
N THR A 112 3.52 9.96 12.27
CA THR A 112 3.61 11.33 11.77
C THR A 112 2.96 11.39 10.39
N LEU A 113 1.90 12.18 10.28
CA LEU A 113 1.22 12.48 9.03
C LEU A 113 1.68 13.83 8.50
N ARG A 114 1.81 13.91 7.19
CA ARG A 114 2.05 15.15 6.45
C ARG A 114 0.98 15.33 5.40
N PHE A 115 0.66 16.58 5.08
CA PHE A 115 -0.34 16.95 4.09
C PHE A 115 0.26 17.99 3.16
N GLY A 116 0.17 17.73 1.85
CA GLY A 116 0.71 18.61 0.81
C GLY A 116 -0.17 18.52 -0.44
N VAL A 117 -0.10 19.55 -1.29
CA VAL A 117 -0.81 19.53 -2.57
C VAL A 117 -0.24 18.41 -3.44
N THR A 118 -1.12 17.57 -3.98
CA THR A 118 -0.71 16.37 -4.71
C THR A 118 0.03 16.73 -6.00
N ALA A 119 1.13 16.04 -6.25
CA ALA A 119 1.85 16.08 -7.52
C ALA A 119 1.65 14.78 -8.33
N LEU A 120 0.80 13.87 -7.85
CA LEU A 120 0.46 12.65 -8.56
C LEU A 120 -0.20 12.96 -9.90
N ARG A 121 0.11 12.15 -10.90
CA ARG A 121 -0.49 12.23 -12.23
C ARG A 121 -1.38 11.02 -12.49
N GLU A 122 -2.40 11.23 -13.31
CA GLU A 122 -3.17 10.14 -13.88
C GLU A 122 -2.26 9.28 -14.78
N VAL A 123 -2.45 7.97 -14.71
CA VAL A 123 -1.66 6.99 -15.47
C VAL A 123 -2.57 6.28 -16.45
N GLU A 124 -2.40 6.56 -17.73
CA GLU A 124 -3.06 5.79 -18.79
C GLU A 124 -2.23 4.57 -19.16
N LEU A 125 -2.78 3.39 -18.93
CA LEU A 125 -2.14 2.12 -19.25
C LEU A 125 -3.06 1.28 -20.15
N PRO A 126 -2.53 0.58 -21.17
CA PRO A 126 -3.33 -0.40 -21.90
C PRO A 126 -3.65 -1.59 -20.98
N VAL A 127 -4.88 -1.64 -20.46
CA VAL A 127 -5.39 -2.75 -19.66
C VAL A 127 -6.14 -3.71 -20.56
N THR A 128 -5.52 -4.87 -20.83
CA THR A 128 -6.13 -5.88 -21.71
C THR A 128 -7.30 -6.55 -21.01
N PRO A 129 -8.50 -6.62 -21.63
CA PRO A 129 -9.63 -7.32 -21.03
C PRO A 129 -9.36 -8.81 -20.75
N ILE A 130 -9.93 -9.30 -19.65
CA ILE A 130 -10.06 -10.73 -19.39
C ILE A 130 -11.30 -11.24 -20.14
N ASN A 131 -11.13 -12.24 -21.01
CA ASN A 131 -12.27 -12.91 -21.64
C ASN A 131 -13.03 -13.72 -20.59
N GLN A 132 -14.31 -13.42 -20.42
CA GLN A 132 -15.22 -14.13 -19.52
C GLN A 132 -16.25 -14.90 -20.32
N TRP A 133 -16.93 -15.86 -19.67
CA TRP A 133 -18.03 -16.59 -20.31
C TRP A 133 -19.13 -15.61 -20.74
N GLY A 134 -19.36 -15.50 -22.04
CA GLY A 134 -20.32 -14.56 -22.62
C GLY A 134 -19.80 -13.14 -22.88
N ASP A 135 -18.56 -12.82 -22.48
CA ASP A 135 -17.91 -11.52 -22.74
C ASP A 135 -16.48 -11.73 -23.27
N VAL A 136 -16.37 -11.88 -24.59
CA VAL A 136 -15.09 -12.11 -25.29
C VAL A 136 -14.64 -10.80 -25.95
N ARG A 137 -13.78 -10.05 -25.26
CA ARG A 137 -13.28 -8.74 -25.70
C ARG A 137 -11.89 -8.79 -26.33
N ARG A 138 -11.08 -9.78 -25.97
CA ARG A 138 -9.75 -10.02 -26.53
C ARG A 138 -9.86 -11.05 -27.66
N ILE A 139 -9.88 -10.56 -28.91
CA ILE A 139 -9.98 -11.34 -30.15
C ILE A 139 -8.61 -11.36 -30.84
N ASP A 140 -8.16 -12.53 -31.28
CA ASP A 140 -6.90 -12.75 -32.01
C ASP A 140 -5.63 -12.17 -31.34
N GLN A 141 -5.68 -11.96 -30.03
CA GLN A 141 -4.59 -11.40 -29.23
C GLN A 141 -4.40 -12.24 -27.95
N PRO A 142 -3.17 -12.60 -27.54
CA PRO A 142 -2.93 -13.30 -26.27
C PRO A 142 -3.00 -12.36 -25.05
N SER A 143 -3.20 -12.92 -23.85
CA SER A 143 -3.10 -12.15 -22.60
C SER A 143 -1.64 -11.80 -22.29
N PRO A 144 -1.37 -10.67 -21.60
CA PRO A 144 -0.01 -10.31 -21.22
C PRO A 144 0.62 -11.34 -20.26
N VAL A 145 1.95 -11.43 -20.30
CA VAL A 145 2.77 -12.17 -19.32
C VAL A 145 3.80 -11.20 -18.79
N TYR A 146 3.76 -10.95 -17.49
CA TYR A 146 4.63 -9.97 -16.84
C TYR A 146 5.90 -10.64 -16.32
N ALA A 147 7.07 -10.07 -16.67
CA ALA A 147 8.37 -10.53 -16.18
C ALA A 147 8.70 -9.98 -14.78
N LYS A 148 8.12 -8.83 -14.44
CA LYS A 148 8.13 -8.14 -13.15
C LYS A 148 6.89 -7.24 -13.06
N ALA A 149 6.57 -6.74 -11.86
CA ALA A 149 5.55 -5.73 -11.70
C ALA A 149 6.08 -4.32 -11.98
N GLU A 150 5.19 -3.42 -12.34
CA GLU A 150 5.38 -1.98 -12.47
C GLU A 150 4.25 -1.27 -11.69
N PRO A 151 4.41 -1.10 -10.36
CA PRO A 151 3.44 -0.44 -9.51
C PRO A 151 2.89 0.88 -10.08
N VAL A 152 1.57 0.96 -10.21
CA VAL A 152 0.86 2.13 -10.75
C VAL A 152 0.81 3.24 -9.71
N ASN A 153 0.41 2.90 -8.48
CA ASN A 153 0.25 3.83 -7.37
C ASN A 153 0.43 3.11 -6.02
N ILE A 154 0.57 3.88 -4.94
CA ILE A 154 0.43 3.37 -3.57
C ILE A 154 -1.05 3.40 -3.22
N GLY A 155 -1.63 2.23 -2.98
CA GLY A 155 -3.05 2.06 -2.74
C GLY A 155 -3.43 2.32 -1.29
N HIS A 156 -2.87 1.49 -0.39
CA HIS A 156 -3.16 1.54 1.03
C HIS A 156 -1.96 1.26 1.92
N VAL A 157 -2.05 1.73 3.17
CA VAL A 157 -1.14 1.38 4.26
C VAL A 157 -1.95 0.74 5.39
N VAL A 158 -1.35 -0.25 6.03
CA VAL A 158 -1.99 -0.99 7.13
C VAL A 158 -1.18 -0.85 8.39
N PHE A 159 -1.85 -0.41 9.46
CA PHE A 159 -1.24 -0.26 10.77
C PHE A 159 -1.80 -1.27 11.76
N PHE A 160 -0.91 -1.86 12.54
CA PHE A 160 -1.30 -2.36 13.85
C PHE A 160 -1.59 -1.17 14.76
N VAL A 161 -2.73 -1.22 15.45
CA VAL A 161 -3.16 -0.16 16.36
C VAL A 161 -3.49 -0.69 17.75
N GLU A 162 -3.16 0.08 18.78
CA GLU A 162 -3.50 -0.23 20.18
C GLU A 162 -4.93 0.23 20.52
N ASP A 163 -5.27 1.47 20.13
CA ASP A 163 -6.61 2.06 20.30
C ASP A 163 -7.28 2.30 18.94
N LEU A 164 -8.03 1.30 18.49
CA LEU A 164 -8.75 1.33 17.21
C LEU A 164 -9.80 2.46 17.18
N ALA A 165 -10.54 2.67 18.27
CA ALA A 165 -11.62 3.63 18.31
C ALA A 165 -11.10 5.08 18.26
N ALA A 166 -10.04 5.38 19.03
CA ALA A 166 -9.41 6.71 18.98
C ALA A 166 -8.81 7.00 17.60
N THR A 167 -8.16 6.00 16.99
CA THR A 167 -7.53 6.14 15.68
C THR A 167 -8.58 6.30 14.58
N GLU A 168 -9.62 5.45 14.53
CA GLU A 168 -10.73 5.58 13.59
C GLU A 168 -11.41 6.95 13.69
N LYS A 169 -11.68 7.40 14.93
CA LYS A 169 -12.28 8.72 15.19
C LYS A 169 -11.44 9.84 14.60
N PHE A 170 -10.12 9.80 14.77
CA PHE A 170 -9.23 10.81 14.20
C PHE A 170 -9.35 10.87 12.67
N TYR A 171 -9.22 9.73 11.98
CA TYR A 171 -9.28 9.71 10.51
C TYR A 171 -10.66 10.09 9.99
N CYS A 172 -11.75 9.68 10.64
CA CYS A 172 -13.10 9.98 10.19
C CYS A 172 -13.53 11.42 10.53
N GLU A 173 -13.37 11.87 11.78
CA GLU A 173 -13.90 13.17 12.23
C GLU A 173 -12.97 14.35 11.88
N HIS A 174 -11.64 14.15 11.90
CA HIS A 174 -10.70 15.24 11.63
C HIS A 174 -10.23 15.28 10.17
N LEU A 175 -10.07 14.10 9.54
CA LEU A 175 -9.61 13.99 8.15
C LEU A 175 -10.72 13.61 7.15
N GLY A 176 -11.93 13.29 7.63
CA GLY A 176 -13.09 13.01 6.79
C GLY A 176 -13.06 11.72 6.01
N PHE A 177 -12.24 10.76 6.43
CA PHE A 177 -12.20 9.46 5.78
C PHE A 177 -13.56 8.78 5.92
N GLN A 178 -13.90 7.98 4.92
CA GLN A 178 -15.14 7.23 4.88
C GLN A 178 -14.84 5.80 5.27
N VAL A 179 -15.71 5.21 6.10
CA VAL A 179 -15.62 3.79 6.38
C VAL A 179 -16.14 3.01 5.18
N SER A 180 -15.37 2.02 4.77
CA SER A 180 -15.76 1.07 3.75
C SER A 180 -16.35 -0.17 4.38
N ASP A 181 -15.63 -0.82 5.29
CA ASP A 181 -16.12 -1.98 6.03
C ASP A 181 -15.41 -2.12 7.37
N ARG A 182 -15.92 -3.01 8.23
CA ARG A 182 -15.33 -3.37 9.52
C ARG A 182 -15.27 -4.87 9.72
N TYR A 183 -14.25 -5.31 10.46
CA TYR A 183 -14.36 -6.54 11.23
C TYR A 183 -14.64 -6.19 12.69
N ILE A 184 -15.70 -6.78 13.24
CA ILE A 184 -16.20 -6.48 14.59
C ILE A 184 -15.07 -6.64 15.62
N ASP A 185 -14.89 -5.61 16.46
CA ASP A 185 -13.86 -5.51 17.51
C ASP A 185 -12.41 -5.71 17.07
N ARG A 186 -12.15 -5.65 15.75
CA ARG A 186 -10.88 -6.07 15.17
C ARG A 186 -10.26 -5.04 14.25
N ALA A 187 -11.05 -4.43 13.37
CA ALA A 187 -10.47 -3.73 12.22
C ALA A 187 -11.45 -2.79 11.53
N VAL A 188 -10.92 -1.72 10.93
CA VAL A 188 -11.67 -0.80 10.07
C VAL A 188 -10.91 -0.47 8.79
N PHE A 189 -11.63 -0.49 7.66
CA PHE A 189 -11.14 -0.13 6.34
C PHE A 189 -11.64 1.27 5.99
N LEU A 190 -10.72 2.19 5.72
CA LEU A 190 -11.00 3.60 5.52
C LEU A 190 -10.52 4.06 4.15
N ARG A 191 -11.37 4.76 3.41
CA ARG A 191 -11.04 5.42 2.14
C ARG A 191 -11.04 6.94 2.30
N THR A 192 -10.13 7.62 1.61
CA THR A 192 -9.98 9.08 1.70
C THR A 192 -11.15 9.84 1.10
N GLN A 193 -11.81 9.25 0.09
CA GLN A 193 -12.86 9.87 -0.71
C GLN A 193 -14.17 9.11 -0.66
N VAL A 194 -15.29 9.81 -0.84
CA VAL A 194 -16.63 9.20 -0.90
C VAL A 194 -16.73 8.22 -2.05
N ARG A 195 -16.18 8.60 -3.21
CA ARG A 195 -16.06 7.77 -4.41
C ARG A 195 -14.60 7.40 -4.62
N GLY A 196 -14.29 6.11 -4.70
CA GLY A 196 -12.91 5.63 -4.80
C GLY A 196 -12.79 4.14 -4.54
N GLY A 197 -11.55 3.64 -4.53
CA GLY A 197 -11.24 2.26 -4.17
C GLY A 197 -11.65 1.92 -2.73
N HIS A 198 -11.58 0.64 -2.39
CA HIS A 198 -12.16 0.13 -1.16
C HIS A 198 -11.51 0.76 0.07
N HIS A 199 -10.20 0.99 0.08
CA HIS A 199 -9.53 1.66 1.20
C HIS A 199 -8.18 2.24 0.79
N ASN A 200 -7.74 3.24 1.54
CA ASN A 200 -6.38 3.76 1.52
C ASN A 200 -5.67 3.56 2.87
N LEU A 201 -6.43 3.25 3.92
CA LEU A 201 -5.92 3.00 5.25
C LEU A 201 -6.71 1.84 5.87
N PHE A 202 -6.00 0.88 6.42
CA PHE A 202 -6.59 -0.20 7.20
C PHE A 202 -5.95 -0.23 8.59
N LEU A 203 -6.80 -0.10 9.61
CA LEU A 203 -6.40 -0.15 11.02
C LEU A 203 -6.75 -1.53 11.58
N LEU A 204 -5.75 -2.26 12.06
CA LEU A 204 -5.87 -3.62 12.56
C LEU A 204 -5.48 -3.70 14.03
N LYS A 205 -6.41 -4.08 14.89
CA LYS A 205 -6.16 -4.36 16.30
C LYS A 205 -5.98 -5.87 16.49
N LEU A 206 -4.81 -6.29 16.96
CA LEU A 206 -4.56 -7.68 17.36
C LEU A 206 -4.28 -7.76 18.86
N PRO A 207 -4.83 -8.76 19.58
CA PRO A 207 -4.46 -9.02 20.97
C PRO A 207 -2.95 -9.18 21.11
N ASN A 208 -2.35 -8.50 22.09
CA ASN A 208 -0.93 -8.58 22.43
C ASN A 208 0.03 -8.17 21.29
N ARG A 209 -0.45 -7.47 20.26
CA ARG A 209 0.40 -6.87 19.24
C ARG A 209 0.52 -5.37 19.52
N PRO A 210 1.73 -4.82 19.70
CA PRO A 210 1.91 -3.38 19.81
C PRO A 210 1.59 -2.70 18.48
N ARG A 211 1.45 -1.38 18.51
CA ARG A 211 1.36 -0.56 17.30
C ARG A 211 2.56 -0.80 16.37
N GLY A 212 2.37 -0.60 15.08
CA GLY A 212 3.43 -0.76 14.09
C GLY A 212 2.91 -0.84 12.66
N LEU A 213 3.83 -0.93 11.70
CA LEU A 213 3.50 -1.15 10.30
C LEU A 213 3.18 -2.62 10.07
N ASN A 214 2.05 -2.90 9.42
CA ASN A 214 1.74 -4.23 8.92
C ASN A 214 2.25 -4.37 7.48
N HIS A 215 1.70 -3.59 6.55
CA HIS A 215 2.17 -3.57 5.17
C HIS A 215 1.83 -2.27 4.44
N VAL A 216 2.46 -2.10 3.28
CA VAL A 216 2.15 -1.08 2.27
C VAL A 216 1.77 -1.78 0.99
N ALA A 217 0.68 -1.36 0.37
CA ALA A 217 0.17 -1.99 -0.84
C ALA A 217 0.23 -1.09 -2.05
N PHE A 218 0.57 -1.71 -3.16
CA PHE A 218 0.82 -1.06 -4.43
C PHE A 218 -0.13 -1.62 -5.48
N THR A 219 -0.91 -0.72 -6.09
CA THR A 219 -1.84 -1.10 -7.15
C THR A 219 -1.06 -1.49 -8.38
N VAL A 220 -1.35 -2.66 -8.95
CA VAL A 220 -0.84 -3.12 -10.24
C VAL A 220 -1.97 -3.27 -11.24
N ARG A 221 -1.63 -3.36 -12.53
CA ARG A 221 -2.56 -3.24 -13.65
C ARG A 221 -3.68 -4.28 -13.62
N ASP A 222 -3.32 -5.53 -13.37
CA ASP A 222 -4.23 -6.67 -13.42
C ASP A 222 -3.69 -7.86 -12.60
N ILE A 223 -4.51 -8.91 -12.50
CA ILE A 223 -4.16 -10.11 -11.74
C ILE A 223 -2.92 -10.82 -12.30
N HIS A 224 -2.69 -10.77 -13.61
CA HIS A 224 -1.50 -11.39 -14.21
C HIS A 224 -0.22 -10.67 -13.77
N GLU A 225 -0.30 -9.36 -13.56
CA GLU A 225 0.82 -8.58 -13.00
C GLU A 225 1.05 -8.87 -11.52
N VAL A 226 0.01 -9.08 -10.70
CA VAL A 226 0.15 -9.58 -9.32
C VAL A 226 0.95 -10.89 -9.31
N ILE A 227 0.56 -11.85 -10.16
CA ILE A 227 1.25 -13.15 -10.27
C ILE A 227 2.69 -12.99 -10.79
N GLY A 228 2.87 -12.20 -11.86
CA GLY A 228 4.19 -11.98 -12.46
C GLY A 228 5.16 -11.29 -11.49
N GLY A 229 4.69 -10.28 -10.76
CA GLY A 229 5.45 -9.56 -9.75
C GLY A 229 5.89 -10.45 -8.59
N GLY A 230 4.98 -11.24 -8.01
CA GLY A 230 5.34 -12.14 -6.92
C GLY A 230 6.36 -13.22 -7.32
N ILE A 231 6.21 -13.79 -8.52
CA ILE A 231 7.19 -14.75 -9.07
C ILE A 231 8.55 -14.08 -9.33
N ALA A 232 8.56 -12.84 -9.79
CA ALA A 232 9.81 -12.09 -10.00
C ALA A 232 10.54 -11.84 -8.68
N MET A 233 9.81 -11.47 -7.62
CA MET A 233 10.37 -11.29 -6.28
C MET A 233 10.95 -12.60 -5.73
N ASN A 234 10.21 -13.71 -5.88
CA ASN A 234 10.71 -15.04 -5.49
C ASN A 234 11.98 -15.43 -6.27
N LYS A 235 12.05 -15.14 -7.58
CA LYS A 235 13.24 -15.39 -8.41
C LYS A 235 14.48 -14.62 -7.93
N GLU A 236 14.27 -13.41 -7.41
CA GLU A 236 15.33 -12.60 -6.77
C GLU A 236 15.61 -13.01 -5.31
N ASN A 237 15.06 -14.14 -4.86
CA ASN A 237 15.19 -14.70 -3.51
C ASN A 237 14.55 -13.86 -2.39
N TRP A 238 13.60 -12.99 -2.72
CA TRP A 238 12.80 -12.33 -1.70
C TRP A 238 11.75 -13.30 -1.15
N SER A 239 11.69 -13.39 0.18
CA SER A 239 10.70 -14.23 0.86
C SER A 239 9.30 -13.62 0.76
N THR A 240 8.31 -14.47 0.53
CA THR A 240 6.90 -14.05 0.51
C THR A 240 6.22 -14.48 1.80
N PHE A 241 5.29 -13.65 2.27
CA PHE A 241 4.54 -13.93 3.49
C PHE A 241 3.35 -14.84 3.18
N ILE A 242 2.46 -14.34 2.32
CA ILE A 242 1.27 -15.06 1.86
C ILE A 242 0.88 -14.53 0.49
N GLY A 243 0.48 -15.43 -0.40
CA GLY A 243 0.04 -15.08 -1.74
C GLY A 243 0.54 -16.05 -2.82
N PRO A 244 0.02 -15.97 -4.05
CA PRO A 244 -1.08 -15.11 -4.44
C PRO A 244 -2.38 -15.53 -3.73
N GLY A 245 -3.28 -14.58 -3.52
CA GLY A 245 -4.53 -14.79 -2.80
C GLY A 245 -5.63 -13.82 -3.18
N ARG A 246 -6.80 -13.99 -2.55
CA ARG A 246 -7.95 -13.08 -2.69
C ARG A 246 -8.56 -12.71 -1.35
N HIS A 247 -8.78 -11.42 -1.13
CA HIS A 247 -9.51 -10.87 0.00
C HIS A 247 -11.02 -10.76 -0.32
N PRO A 248 -11.90 -11.48 0.38
CA PRO A 248 -13.35 -11.36 0.18
C PRO A 248 -13.91 -9.97 0.49
N ILE A 249 -13.31 -9.27 1.45
CA ILE A 249 -13.82 -7.99 1.93
C ILE A 249 -13.75 -6.90 0.87
N SER A 250 -12.66 -6.82 0.12
CA SER A 250 -12.44 -5.79 -0.91
C SER A 250 -12.50 -6.33 -2.33
N SER A 251 -12.72 -7.63 -2.52
CA SER A 251 -12.57 -8.37 -3.78
C SER A 251 -11.14 -8.40 -4.36
N ALA A 252 -10.15 -7.81 -3.68
CA ALA A 252 -8.81 -7.64 -4.20
C ALA A 252 -8.04 -8.95 -4.31
N TYR A 253 -7.30 -9.11 -5.41
CA TYR A 253 -6.23 -10.12 -5.51
C TYR A 253 -4.94 -9.53 -4.97
N PHE A 254 -4.15 -10.34 -4.27
CA PHE A 254 -2.95 -9.86 -3.59
C PHE A 254 -1.77 -10.83 -3.68
N TRP A 255 -0.57 -10.31 -3.46
CA TRP A 255 0.60 -11.10 -3.06
C TRP A 255 1.54 -10.27 -2.17
N TYR A 256 1.80 -10.75 -0.94
CA TYR A 256 2.66 -10.09 0.04
C TYR A 256 4.12 -10.59 -0.02
N VAL A 257 5.06 -9.64 -0.02
CA VAL A 257 6.50 -9.87 0.04
C VAL A 257 7.06 -9.25 1.32
N ASN A 258 7.87 -9.99 2.08
CA ASN A 258 8.48 -9.46 3.29
C ASN A 258 9.46 -8.33 2.93
N SER A 259 9.33 -7.17 3.58
CA SER A 259 10.13 -5.99 3.26
C SER A 259 11.28 -5.81 4.27
N PRO A 260 12.51 -5.51 3.80
CA PRO A 260 13.61 -5.10 4.69
C PRO A 260 13.37 -3.72 5.34
N THR A 261 12.37 -2.96 4.87
CA THR A 261 11.98 -1.68 5.47
C THR A 261 11.08 -1.81 6.69
N GLY A 262 10.76 -3.04 7.11
CA GLY A 262 9.71 -3.34 8.09
C GLY A 262 8.36 -3.61 7.42
N GLY A 263 7.54 -4.46 8.07
CA GLY A 263 6.28 -4.94 7.51
C GLY A 263 6.44 -5.74 6.22
N ALA A 264 5.40 -5.76 5.39
CA ALA A 264 5.40 -6.35 4.05
C ALA A 264 5.07 -5.30 2.98
N PHE A 265 5.45 -5.57 1.73
CA PHE A 265 4.91 -4.89 0.56
C PHE A 265 3.93 -5.81 -0.15
N GLU A 266 2.82 -5.28 -0.64
CA GLU A 266 1.77 -6.02 -1.31
C GLU A 266 1.62 -5.54 -2.75
N TYR A 267 1.59 -6.46 -3.72
CA TYR A 267 1.00 -6.17 -5.02
C TYR A 267 -0.48 -6.50 -4.95
N TYR A 268 -1.34 -5.57 -5.35
CA TYR A 268 -2.78 -5.83 -5.39
C TYR A 268 -3.50 -5.19 -6.57
N THR A 269 -4.68 -5.71 -6.88
CA THR A 269 -5.58 -5.20 -7.94
C THR A 269 -7.00 -5.67 -7.70
N ASN A 270 -7.96 -5.17 -8.50
CA ASN A 270 -9.37 -5.59 -8.49
C ASN A 270 -10.08 -5.31 -7.14
N ASP A 271 -9.73 -4.22 -6.45
CA ASP A 271 -10.51 -3.80 -5.30
C ASP A 271 -11.83 -3.13 -5.72
N ASP A 272 -12.84 -3.22 -4.86
CA ASP A 272 -14.16 -2.65 -5.12
C ASP A 272 -14.13 -1.12 -5.21
N TYR A 273 -14.83 -0.56 -6.21
CA TYR A 273 -15.05 0.89 -6.31
C TYR A 273 -16.34 1.27 -5.59
N LEU A 274 -16.22 2.07 -4.54
CA LEU A 274 -17.32 2.47 -3.67
C LEU A 274 -17.82 3.87 -4.01
N THR A 275 -19.08 4.15 -3.65
CA THR A 275 -19.71 5.47 -3.83
C THR A 275 -20.40 5.90 -2.54
N GLU A 276 -21.06 7.06 -2.55
CA GLU A 276 -21.93 7.51 -1.45
C GLU A 276 -23.07 6.52 -1.12
N ASN A 277 -23.43 5.64 -2.05
CA ASN A 277 -24.49 4.64 -1.85
C ASN A 277 -24.00 3.38 -1.14
N TRP A 278 -22.69 3.24 -0.94
CA TRP A 278 -22.14 2.10 -0.22
C TRP A 278 -22.56 2.15 1.24
N GLN A 279 -23.10 1.03 1.74
CA GLN A 279 -23.43 0.86 3.14
C GLN A 279 -22.34 0.00 3.77
N PRO A 280 -21.53 0.54 4.71
CA PRO A 280 -20.47 -0.22 5.33
C PRO A 280 -21.00 -1.47 6.01
N ARG A 281 -20.36 -2.60 5.76
CA ARG A 281 -20.70 -3.88 6.38
C ARG A 281 -19.88 -4.05 7.66
N GLU A 282 -20.47 -4.75 8.61
CA GLU A 282 -19.78 -5.25 9.80
C GLU A 282 -19.74 -6.77 9.71
N LEU A 283 -18.53 -7.31 9.67
CA LEU A 283 -18.28 -8.73 9.43
C LEU A 283 -17.61 -9.37 10.64
N GLU A 284 -17.99 -10.60 10.95
CA GLU A 284 -17.27 -11.41 11.93
C GLU A 284 -15.89 -11.78 11.38
N HIS A 285 -14.85 -11.62 12.21
CA HIS A 285 -13.50 -12.00 11.81
C HIS A 285 -13.32 -13.52 11.84
N SER A 286 -12.91 -14.09 10.71
CA SER A 286 -12.50 -15.50 10.58
C SER A 286 -11.38 -15.62 9.54
N LEU A 287 -10.59 -16.69 9.59
CA LEU A 287 -9.54 -16.91 8.59
C LEU A 287 -10.10 -16.95 7.16
N VAL A 288 -11.30 -17.51 6.99
CA VAL A 288 -12.00 -17.62 5.69
C VAL A 288 -12.56 -16.27 5.22
N SER A 289 -13.04 -15.42 6.14
CA SER A 289 -13.49 -14.07 5.78
C SER A 289 -12.32 -13.14 5.46
N PHE A 290 -11.14 -13.38 6.06
CA PHE A 290 -9.94 -12.62 5.79
C PHE A 290 -9.37 -12.96 4.41
N THR A 291 -9.29 -14.24 4.06
CA THR A 291 -8.73 -14.72 2.79
C THR A 291 -9.56 -15.88 2.25
N GLU A 292 -10.11 -15.74 1.05
CA GLU A 292 -10.88 -16.81 0.39
C GLU A 292 -9.99 -18.00 0.04
N TRP A 293 -8.85 -17.68 -0.57
CA TRP A 293 -7.78 -18.59 -0.89
C TRP A 293 -6.47 -17.81 -0.92
N ALA A 294 -5.39 -18.44 -0.49
CA ALA A 294 -4.03 -17.98 -0.72
C ALA A 294 -3.06 -19.15 -0.60
N VAL A 295 -1.89 -18.99 -1.21
CA VAL A 295 -0.79 -19.94 -1.04
C VAL A 295 0.15 -19.42 0.05
N GLU A 296 0.29 -20.18 1.13
CA GLU A 296 1.27 -19.86 2.18
C GLU A 296 2.70 -20.02 1.62
N GLY A 297 3.57 -19.03 1.86
CA GLY A 297 4.96 -19.06 1.39
C GLY A 297 5.17 -18.79 -0.10
N GLY A 298 4.11 -18.66 -0.91
CA GLY A 298 4.24 -18.28 -2.32
C GLY A 298 4.08 -19.41 -3.32
N ILE A 299 4.19 -19.04 -4.60
CA ILE A 299 4.50 -19.96 -5.70
C ILE A 299 5.97 -19.78 -6.06
N ASP A 300 6.72 -20.87 -6.06
CA ASP A 300 8.15 -20.87 -6.37
C ASP A 300 8.43 -20.81 -7.88
N HIS A 301 9.44 -20.04 -8.27
CA HIS A 301 9.78 -19.77 -9.67
C HIS A 301 10.13 -21.06 -10.44
N ASP A 302 10.79 -22.01 -9.79
CA ASP A 302 11.35 -23.20 -10.43
C ASP A 302 10.35 -24.35 -10.50
N THR A 303 9.60 -24.56 -9.41
CA THR A 303 8.65 -25.68 -9.25
C THR A 303 7.25 -25.38 -9.78
N ARG A 304 6.93 -24.12 -10.14
CA ARG A 304 5.64 -23.76 -10.78
C ARG A 304 5.42 -24.40 -12.15
N ARG A 305 6.47 -24.92 -12.78
CA ARG A 305 6.39 -25.56 -14.10
C ARG A 305 6.34 -27.06 -13.93
N GLN A 306 5.60 -27.74 -14.82
CA GLN A 306 5.64 -29.20 -14.88
C GLN A 306 7.07 -29.68 -15.11
N HIS A 307 7.59 -30.47 -14.17
CA HIS A 307 8.84 -31.18 -14.38
C HIS A 307 8.62 -32.27 -15.43
N LYS A 308 9.39 -32.26 -16.52
CA LYS A 308 9.53 -33.46 -17.35
C LYS A 308 10.15 -34.53 -16.46
N LYS A 309 9.42 -35.61 -16.17
CA LYS A 309 10.05 -36.84 -15.67
C LYS A 309 11.07 -37.27 -16.72
N THR A 310 12.36 -37.13 -16.41
CA THR A 310 13.42 -37.81 -17.16
C THR A 310 13.16 -39.32 -17.01
N GLY A 311 12.86 -40.01 -18.12
CA GLY A 311 12.45 -41.42 -18.14
C GLY A 311 13.45 -42.33 -17.39
N ALA A 312 13.07 -43.46 -16.78
CA ALA A 312 12.17 -44.49 -17.32
C ALA A 312 12.45 -44.69 -18.82
N ALA A 313 13.69 -45.10 -19.10
CA ALA A 313 14.05 -45.82 -20.31
C ALA A 313 13.92 -47.33 -20.05
#